data_AF-A0A533ZFJ8-F1
#
_entry.id   AF-A0A533ZFJ8-F1
#
_cell.length_a   1.000
_cell.length_b   1.000
_cell.length_c   1.000
_cell.angle_alpha   90.00
_cell.angle_beta   90.00
_cell.angle_gamma   90.00
#
_symmetry.space_group_name_H-M   'P 1'
#
loop_
_entity.id
_entity.type
_entity.pdbx_description
1 polymer ?
#
loop_
_entity_poly.entity_id
_entity_poly.type
_entity_poly.pdbx_seq_one_letter_code
_entity_poly.pdbx_strand_id
1 'polypeptide(L)'
;MRLRRNRKKYIVTKAKGGQSYHNFGLAFDIVVLDSLGKADWDTNHPGWKKAGDLGKSVGLEWGGDWKSFKDLPHFQYTGGLTLEECRELFPSGLEAIWAKVA
;
A
#
# COMPACT_ATOMS: atom_id res chain seq x y z
N MET A 1 -2.30 31.18 24.84
CA MET A 1 -2.96 31.39 23.53
C MET A 1 -2.59 30.23 22.60
N ARG A 2 -3.51 29.30 22.29
CA ARG A 2 -3.23 28.13 21.45
C ARG A 2 -3.86 28.36 20.07
N LEU A 3 -3.04 28.68 19.07
CA LEU A 3 -3.47 28.88 17.69
C LEU A 3 -4.09 27.58 17.15
N ARG A 4 -5.41 27.57 16.92
CA ARG A 4 -6.09 26.48 16.18
C ARG A 4 -5.65 26.58 14.71
N ARG A 5 -4.76 25.69 14.27
CA ARG A 5 -4.46 25.53 12.84
C ARG A 5 -5.67 24.87 12.18
N ASN A 6 -6.45 25.65 11.45
CA ASN A 6 -7.51 25.15 10.57
C ASN A 6 -6.85 24.50 9.33
N ARG A 7 -6.34 23.28 9.45
CA ARG A 7 -5.82 22.50 8.32
C ARG A 7 -6.97 21.69 7.74
N LYS A 8 -7.37 21.95 6.49
CA LYS A 8 -8.17 20.99 5.71
C LYS A 8 -7.41 19.67 5.73
N LYS A 9 -7.92 18.68 6.47
CA LYS A 9 -7.29 17.37 6.58
C LYS A 9 -7.77 16.56 5.40
N TYR A 10 -6.94 16.47 4.37
CA TYR A 10 -7.18 15.51 3.28
C TYR A 10 -7.17 14.11 3.90
N ILE A 11 -8.23 13.34 3.63
CA ILE A 11 -8.31 11.95 4.07
C ILE A 11 -7.40 11.15 3.14
N VAL A 12 -6.26 10.71 3.67
CA VAL A 12 -5.25 9.93 2.92
C VAL A 12 -5.39 8.42 3.14
N THR A 13 -6.22 8.00 4.10
CA THR A 13 -6.50 6.58 4.37
C THR A 13 -7.84 6.42 5.08
N LYS A 14 -8.46 5.25 4.90
CA LYS A 14 -9.62 4.78 5.67
C LYS A 14 -9.26 3.73 6.72
N ALA A 15 -8.03 3.20 6.67
CA ALA A 15 -7.57 2.16 7.59
C ALA A 15 -7.11 2.78 8.93
N LYS A 16 -7.48 2.13 10.03
CA LYS A 16 -6.86 2.36 11.35
C LYS A 16 -5.57 1.54 11.48
N GLY A 17 -4.84 1.75 12.57
CA GLY A 17 -3.70 0.88 12.91
C GLY A 17 -4.13 -0.59 13.00
N GLY A 18 -3.37 -1.47 12.35
CA GLY A 18 -3.66 -2.90 12.25
C GLY A 18 -4.70 -3.26 11.18
N GLN A 19 -5.16 -2.30 10.38
CA GLN A 19 -6.14 -2.52 9.30
C GLN A 19 -5.56 -2.31 7.90
N SER A 20 -4.23 -2.23 7.78
CA SER A 20 -3.51 -2.16 6.51
C SER A 20 -2.30 -3.09 6.54
N TYR A 21 -2.00 -3.73 5.41
CA TYR A 21 -0.81 -4.57 5.27
C TYR A 21 0.51 -3.78 5.42
N HIS A 22 0.47 -2.45 5.26
CA HIS A 22 1.59 -1.56 5.62
C HIS A 22 1.96 -1.66 7.09
N ASN A 23 1.01 -2.02 7.98
CA ASN A 23 1.29 -2.21 9.40
C ASN A 23 2.08 -3.49 9.70
N PHE A 24 2.17 -4.39 8.73
CA PHE A 24 2.73 -5.73 8.88
C PHE A 24 3.93 -5.98 7.95
N GLY A 25 4.42 -4.95 7.28
CA GLY A 25 5.55 -5.06 6.35
C GLY A 25 5.25 -5.85 5.08
N LEU A 26 3.97 -6.07 4.76
CA LEU A 26 3.53 -6.86 3.61
C LEU A 26 3.03 -6.00 2.44
N ALA A 27 3.16 -4.68 2.54
CA ALA A 27 2.77 -3.74 1.49
C ALA A 27 3.76 -2.60 1.36
N PHE A 28 3.76 -1.98 0.18
CA PHE A 28 4.55 -0.81 -0.14
C PHE A 28 3.85 0.03 -1.21
N ASP A 29 4.18 1.32 -1.25
CA ASP A 29 3.66 2.25 -2.24
C ASP A 29 4.78 2.72 -3.17
N ILE A 30 4.46 2.91 -4.45
CA ILE A 30 5.36 3.48 -5.45
C ILE A 30 4.81 4.78 -6.04
N VAL A 31 5.66 5.51 -6.74
CA VAL A 31 5.22 6.59 -7.64
C VAL A 31 5.88 6.43 -8.99
N VAL A 32 5.14 6.77 -10.05
CA VAL A 32 5.71 6.86 -11.40
C VAL A 32 6.50 8.16 -11.53
N LEU A 33 7.58 8.14 -12.28
CA LEU A 33 8.37 9.33 -12.55
C LEU A 33 8.10 9.85 -13.96
N ASP A 34 8.09 11.18 -14.11
CA ASP A 34 8.06 11.85 -15.41
C ASP A 34 9.42 11.73 -16.13
N SER A 35 9.50 12.28 -17.34
CA SER A 35 10.73 12.26 -18.14
C SER A 35 11.90 13.05 -17.53
N LEU A 36 11.65 13.87 -16.50
CA LEU A 36 12.63 14.65 -15.75
C LEU A 36 12.97 14.00 -14.41
N GLY A 37 12.44 12.80 -14.13
CA GLY A 37 12.67 12.07 -12.88
C GLY A 37 11.89 12.58 -11.68
N LYS A 38 10.86 13.41 -11.88
CA LYS A 38 9.99 13.90 -10.80
C LYS A 38 8.78 13.00 -10.62
N ALA A 39 8.27 12.94 -9.40
CA ALA A 39 7.04 12.20 -9.10
C ALA A 39 5.86 12.73 -9.93
N ASP A 40 5.28 11.85 -10.75
CA ASP A 40 4.06 12.09 -11.51
C ASP A 40 2.88 11.39 -10.83
N TRP A 41 1.91 12.20 -10.41
CA TRP A 41 0.69 11.75 -9.74
C TRP A 41 -0.53 11.72 -10.68
N ASP A 42 -0.35 11.96 -11.99
CA ASP A 42 -1.43 11.77 -12.96
C ASP A 42 -1.79 10.29 -13.04
N THR A 43 -2.98 9.96 -12.56
CA THR A 43 -3.52 8.60 -12.55
C THR A 43 -3.72 8.01 -13.95
N ASN A 44 -3.71 8.84 -15.00
CA ASN A 44 -3.78 8.39 -16.40
C ASN A 44 -2.41 8.09 -17.00
N HIS A 45 -1.31 8.41 -16.29
CA HIS A 45 0.02 8.16 -16.80
C HIS A 45 0.21 6.65 -17.06
N PRO A 46 0.62 6.23 -18.28
CA PRO A 46 0.66 4.81 -18.66
C PRO A 46 1.64 3.96 -17.83
N GLY A 47 2.58 4.62 -17.16
CA GLY A 47 3.49 3.98 -16.20
C GLY A 47 2.78 3.28 -15.04
N TRP A 48 1.61 3.75 -14.60
CA TRP A 48 0.84 3.07 -13.54
C TRP A 48 0.43 1.67 -13.97
N LYS A 49 -0.15 1.54 -15.17
CA LYS A 49 -0.53 0.24 -15.73
C LYS A 49 0.69 -0.66 -15.92
N LYS A 50 1.80 -0.13 -16.45
CA LYS A 50 3.04 -0.89 -16.62
C LYS A 50 3.59 -1.41 -15.28
N ALA A 51 3.60 -0.58 -14.25
CA ALA A 51 4.04 -0.97 -12.92
C ALA A 51 3.11 -2.03 -12.31
N GLY A 52 1.80 -1.86 -12.45
CA GLY A 52 0.80 -2.85 -12.02
C GLY A 52 0.98 -4.20 -12.70
N ASP A 53 1.14 -4.23 -14.01
CA ASP A 53 1.38 -5.45 -14.78
C ASP A 53 2.70 -6.13 -14.40
N LEU A 54 3.77 -5.35 -14.15
CA LEU A 54 5.07 -5.87 -13.68
C LEU A 54 4.99 -6.44 -12.26
N GLY A 55 4.35 -5.73 -11.33
CA GLY A 55 4.20 -6.23 -9.96
C GLY A 55 3.43 -7.56 -9.92
N LYS A 56 2.37 -7.67 -10.72
CA LYS A 56 1.60 -8.92 -10.85
C LYS A 56 2.42 -10.04 -11.45
N SER A 57 3.32 -9.76 -12.41
CA SER A 57 4.14 -10.82 -13.02
C SER A 57 5.15 -11.44 -12.05
N VAL A 58 5.46 -10.77 -10.94
CA VAL A 58 6.31 -11.28 -9.85
C VAL A 58 5.52 -11.70 -8.61
N GLY A 59 4.19 -11.83 -8.72
CA GLY A 59 3.34 -12.37 -7.66
C GLY A 59 2.79 -11.36 -6.66
N LEU A 60 2.92 -10.05 -6.91
CA LEU A 60 2.29 -9.02 -6.07
C LEU A 60 0.82 -8.83 -6.43
N GLU A 61 0.02 -8.48 -5.43
CA GLU A 61 -1.31 -7.90 -5.64
C GLU A 61 -1.18 -6.38 -5.81
N TRP A 62 -1.92 -5.81 -6.78
CA TRP A 62 -1.88 -4.38 -7.08
C TRP A 62 -3.21 -3.69 -6.73
N GLY A 63 -3.13 -2.58 -6.00
CA GLY A 63 -4.30 -1.78 -5.57
C GLY A 63 -5.06 -1.13 -6.72
N GLY A 64 -4.46 -1.01 -7.91
CA GLY A 64 -5.15 -0.54 -9.12
C GLY A 64 -6.23 -1.49 -9.66
N ASP A 65 -6.18 -2.77 -9.30
CA ASP A 65 -7.16 -3.78 -9.68
C ASP A 65 -8.34 -3.88 -8.70
N TRP A 66 -8.31 -3.16 -7.58
CA TRP A 66 -9.42 -3.15 -6.62
C TRP A 66 -10.71 -2.63 -7.24
N LYS A 67 -11.84 -3.30 -6.93
CA LYS A 67 -13.16 -2.96 -7.49
C LYS A 67 -13.68 -1.60 -7.01
N SER A 68 -13.26 -1.19 -5.81
CA SER A 68 -13.58 0.11 -5.22
C SER A 68 -12.34 0.64 -4.51
N PHE A 69 -12.25 1.97 -4.37
CA PHE A 69 -11.10 2.65 -3.75
C PHE A 69 -9.76 2.23 -4.35
N LYS A 70 -9.66 2.26 -5.68
CA LYS A 70 -8.40 1.99 -6.39
C LYS A 70 -7.27 2.83 -5.83
N ASP A 71 -6.20 2.15 -5.48
CA ASP A 71 -4.99 2.74 -4.91
C ASP A 71 -3.82 2.38 -5.82
N LEU A 72 -3.56 3.22 -6.83
CA LEU A 72 -2.56 2.93 -7.87
C LEU A 72 -1.13 2.79 -7.32
N PRO A 73 -0.70 3.57 -6.31
CA PRO A 73 0.57 3.36 -5.62
C PRO A 73 0.75 2.00 -4.95
N HIS A 74 -0.34 1.40 -4.43
CA HIS A 74 -0.26 0.31 -3.46
C HIS A 74 0.01 -1.05 -4.10
N PHE A 75 0.99 -1.75 -3.55
CA PHE A 75 1.25 -3.17 -3.79
C PHE A 75 1.30 -3.94 -2.47
N GLN A 76 0.90 -5.21 -2.50
CA GLN A 76 1.02 -6.10 -1.35
C GLN A 76 1.44 -7.52 -1.75
N TYR A 77 2.15 -8.18 -0.84
CA TYR A 77 2.53 -9.58 -0.91
C TYR A 77 2.20 -10.24 0.43
N THR A 78 1.04 -10.88 0.50
CA THR A 78 0.48 -11.35 1.77
C THR A 78 0.75 -12.83 2.04
N GLY A 79 1.18 -13.59 1.02
CA GLY A 79 1.25 -15.06 1.12
C GLY A 79 -0.11 -15.71 1.43
N GLY A 80 -1.22 -15.01 1.18
CA GLY A 80 -2.57 -15.46 1.53
C GLY A 80 -3.03 -15.09 2.95
N LEU A 81 -2.16 -14.47 3.76
CA LEU A 81 -2.54 -14.04 5.11
C LEU A 81 -3.60 -12.94 5.09
N THR A 82 -4.56 -13.07 5.97
CA THR A 82 -5.54 -12.04 6.28
C THR A 82 -4.98 -11.01 7.26
N LEU A 83 -5.61 -9.82 7.32
CA LEU A 83 -5.30 -8.81 8.34
C LEU A 83 -5.55 -9.31 9.77
N GLU A 84 -6.39 -10.32 9.97
CA GLU A 84 -6.62 -10.93 11.29
C GLU A 84 -5.43 -11.77 11.71
N GLU A 85 -5.00 -12.71 10.86
CA GLU A 85 -3.80 -13.53 11.11
C GLU A 85 -2.56 -12.65 11.30
N CYS A 86 -2.42 -11.58 10.51
CA CYS A 86 -1.34 -10.61 10.70
C CYS A 86 -1.37 -9.96 12.09
N ARG A 87 -2.55 -9.59 12.59
CA ARG A 87 -2.71 -9.01 13.94
C ARG A 87 -2.39 -10.01 15.04
N GLU A 88 -2.67 -11.29 14.83
CA GLU A 88 -2.36 -12.36 15.79
C GLU A 88 -0.86 -12.68 15.85
N LEU A 89 -0.18 -12.63 14.71
CA LEU A 89 1.26 -12.89 14.60
C LEU A 89 2.12 -11.69 15.03
N PHE A 90 1.64 -10.46 14.83
CA PHE A 90 2.42 -9.24 15.06
C PHE A 90 3.01 -9.07 16.47
N PRO A 91 2.38 -9.50 17.58
CA PRO A 91 3.00 -9.49 18.91
C PRO A 91 4.33 -10.26 18.98
N SER A 92 4.55 -11.23 18.10
CA SER A 92 5.81 -11.97 17.96
C SER A 92 6.80 -11.32 16.97
N GLY A 93 6.48 -10.14 16.44
CA GLY A 93 7.30 -9.37 15.52
C GLY A 93 7.05 -9.69 14.04
N LEU A 94 7.66 -8.88 13.16
CA LEU A 94 7.52 -9.04 11.70
C LEU A 94 8.10 -10.37 11.19
N GLU A 95 9.14 -10.89 11.84
CA GLU A 95 9.73 -12.20 11.52
C GLU A 95 8.70 -13.33 11.57
N ALA A 96 7.80 -13.31 12.58
CA ALA A 96 6.75 -14.31 12.72
C ALA A 96 5.72 -14.25 11.58
N ILE A 97 5.50 -13.06 11.02
CA ILE A 97 4.62 -12.85 9.87
C ILE A 97 5.30 -13.39 8.61
N TRP A 98 6.54 -12.99 8.34
CA TRP A 98 7.28 -13.43 7.16
C TRP A 98 7.52 -14.94 7.13
N ALA A 99 7.65 -15.59 8.30
CA ALA A 99 7.72 -17.04 8.41
C ALA A 99 6.45 -17.78 7.92
N LYS A 100 5.34 -17.06 7.70
CA LYS A 100 4.07 -17.61 7.18
C LYS A 100 3.77 -17.21 5.74
N VAL A 101 4.57 -16.32 5.15
CA VAL A 101 4.41 -15.82 3.78
C VAL A 101 5.19 -16.69 2.77
N ALA A 102 6.15 -17.50 3.25
CA ALA A 102 7.02 -18.37 2.46
C ALA A 102 6.45 -19.77 2.20
#